data_AF-A0A1S2HFC9-F1
#
_entry.id   AF-A0A1S2HFC9-F1
#
_cell.length_a   1.000
_cell.length_b   1.000
_cell.length_c   1.000
_cell.angle_alpha   90.00
_cell.angle_beta   90.00
_cell.angle_gamma   90.00
#
_symmetry.space_group_name_H-M   'P 1'
#
loop_
_entity.id
_entity.type
_entity.pdbx_description
1 polymer ?
#
loop_
_entity_poly.entity_id
_entity_poly.type
_entity_poly.pdbx_seq_one_letter_code
_entity_poly.pdbx_strand_id
1 'polypeptide(L)'
;MRNASSVGADVPLDDQQVLQSVGIYRYHHPLENAAAYKERLTVIEAAVAALVREGRAIERSNMFTFDNSLAKGRKMSDDLSKLMLRAYNAEADSAVRSLRAGNVETAKRRLEKSREAIARLGAMMEMRIALDYHDLRVEEVELTSDWLMRKQEEREFERDERARLREEKRVQQELDAERERLDKERALIEQTIERLRSNGEVDADLEARLSQIDAAIEQNDFRAANIRAGYVYVISNRGAFGPDVVKIGLTRRLEPSDRVNELGGASVPFRFDVHTIYFSEDAVTLETELHRHFATRALNQANPRKEFFFATPAEVREVLMQKVGALLEFREEAEATEYLQSVGAWPTRVVPMS
;
A
#
# COMPACT_ATOMS: atom_id res chain seq x y z
N MET A 1 -12.62 24.71 -31.00
CA MET A 1 -13.78 23.91 -31.48
C MET A 1 -13.30 22.48 -31.62
N ARG A 2 -13.59 21.64 -30.62
CA ARG A 2 -14.61 20.57 -30.63
C ARG A 2 -14.23 19.37 -31.50
N ASN A 3 -13.67 18.35 -30.89
CA ASN A 3 -14.30 17.02 -30.72
C ASN A 3 -13.27 16.04 -30.15
N ALA A 4 -13.29 15.84 -28.84
CA ALA A 4 -12.81 14.61 -28.24
C ALA A 4 -14.05 13.79 -27.90
N SER A 5 -14.37 12.85 -28.78
CA SER A 5 -15.45 11.89 -28.59
C SER A 5 -15.08 10.96 -27.43
N SER A 6 -15.60 11.24 -26.24
CA SER A 6 -15.52 10.37 -25.08
C SER A 6 -16.41 9.14 -25.32
N VAL A 7 -15.80 7.97 -25.49
CA VAL A 7 -16.51 6.69 -25.61
C VAL A 7 -16.94 6.22 -24.21
N GLY A 8 -17.97 6.90 -23.66
CA GLY A 8 -18.73 6.37 -22.52
C GLY A 8 -19.55 5.16 -22.97
N ALA A 9 -19.72 4.14 -22.13
CA ALA A 9 -20.64 3.05 -22.46
C ALA A 9 -22.05 3.61 -22.66
N ASP A 10 -22.69 3.24 -23.76
CA ASP A 10 -23.97 3.79 -24.19
C ASP A 10 -25.10 3.36 -23.24
N VAL A 11 -25.31 4.16 -22.19
CA VAL A 11 -26.63 4.25 -21.55
C VAL A 11 -27.57 4.81 -22.60
N PRO A 12 -28.72 4.17 -22.87
CA PRO A 12 -29.69 4.70 -23.82
C PRO A 12 -29.94 6.19 -23.56
N LEU A 13 -29.99 6.99 -24.63
CA LEU A 13 -30.20 8.45 -24.52
C LEU A 13 -31.42 8.82 -23.65
N ASP A 14 -32.44 7.95 -23.63
CA ASP A 14 -33.61 8.05 -22.77
C ASP A 14 -33.28 7.88 -21.27
N ASP A 15 -32.54 6.82 -20.90
CA ASP A 15 -32.11 6.60 -19.51
C ASP A 15 -31.23 7.74 -18.99
N GLN A 16 -30.37 8.30 -19.85
CA GLN A 16 -29.54 9.43 -19.47
C GLN A 16 -30.38 10.68 -19.12
N GLN A 17 -31.47 10.93 -19.85
CA GLN A 17 -32.39 12.04 -19.55
C GLN A 17 -33.16 11.79 -18.25
N VAL A 18 -33.58 10.54 -18.01
CA VAL A 18 -34.25 10.13 -16.77
C VAL A 18 -33.34 10.39 -15.56
N LEU A 19 -32.08 9.97 -15.61
CA LEU A 19 -31.10 10.16 -14.55
C LEU A 19 -30.79 11.66 -14.30
N GLN A 20 -30.63 12.44 -15.37
CA GLN A 20 -30.42 13.89 -15.24
C GLN A 20 -31.60 14.60 -14.60
N SER A 21 -32.83 14.14 -14.84
CA SER A 21 -34.04 14.72 -14.26
C SER A 21 -34.04 14.66 -12.73
N VAL A 22 -33.39 13.65 -12.15
CA VAL A 22 -33.22 13.44 -10.70
C VAL A 22 -31.82 13.81 -10.20
N GLY A 23 -31.04 14.55 -11.00
CA GLY A 23 -29.78 15.15 -10.56
C GLY A 23 -28.55 14.24 -10.61
N ILE A 24 -28.62 13.09 -11.29
CA ILE A 24 -27.46 12.23 -11.54
C ILE A 24 -26.79 12.71 -12.84
N TYR A 25 -25.57 13.24 -12.74
CA TYR A 25 -24.85 13.83 -13.88
C TYR A 25 -23.57 13.06 -14.21
N ARG A 26 -23.48 12.62 -15.47
CA ARG A 26 -22.42 11.76 -16.02
C ARG A 26 -21.21 12.55 -16.54
N TYR A 27 -20.61 13.42 -15.73
CA TYR A 27 -19.49 14.23 -16.20
C TYR A 27 -18.10 13.60 -16.02
N HIS A 28 -17.88 12.72 -15.03
CA HIS A 28 -16.68 11.85 -14.87
C HIS A 28 -16.89 10.92 -13.67
N HIS A 29 -17.37 9.69 -13.88
CA HIS A 29 -17.44 8.66 -12.85
C HIS A 29 -16.08 7.95 -12.70
N PRO A 30 -15.58 7.68 -11.47
CA PRO A 30 -14.26 7.05 -11.26
C PRO A 30 -14.03 5.74 -12.02
N LEU A 31 -15.11 4.98 -12.24
CA LEU A 31 -15.10 3.67 -12.91
C LEU A 31 -15.22 3.73 -14.45
N GLU A 32 -15.34 4.90 -15.07
CA GLU A 32 -15.57 5.00 -16.53
C GLU A 32 -14.49 4.31 -17.37
N ASN A 33 -13.25 4.33 -16.87
CA ASN A 33 -12.08 3.72 -17.52
C ASN A 33 -11.71 2.36 -16.93
N ALA A 34 -12.49 1.85 -15.97
CA ALA A 34 -12.24 0.59 -15.30
C ALA A 34 -13.03 -0.54 -16.00
N ALA A 35 -12.45 -1.15 -17.03
CA ALA A 35 -13.14 -2.11 -17.91
C ALA A 35 -13.89 -3.22 -17.14
N ALA A 36 -13.28 -3.79 -16.10
CA ALA A 36 -13.88 -4.84 -15.28
C ALA A 36 -15.06 -4.39 -14.39
N TYR A 37 -15.19 -3.08 -14.13
CA TYR A 37 -16.21 -2.50 -13.25
C TYR A 37 -17.29 -1.74 -14.04
N LYS A 38 -17.01 -1.39 -15.30
CA LYS A 38 -17.89 -0.64 -16.19
C LYS A 38 -19.21 -1.37 -16.46
N GLU A 39 -19.16 -2.68 -16.67
CA GLU A 39 -20.36 -3.48 -16.93
C GLU A 39 -21.29 -3.48 -15.71
N ARG A 40 -20.75 -3.70 -14.51
CA ARG A 40 -21.52 -3.69 -13.27
C ARG A 40 -22.11 -2.31 -12.96
N LEU A 41 -21.34 -1.25 -13.17
CA LEU A 41 -21.84 0.12 -13.06
C LEU A 41 -23.00 0.37 -14.03
N THR A 42 -22.88 -0.10 -15.28
CA THR A 42 -23.95 0.05 -16.29
C THR A 42 -25.24 -0.65 -15.85
N VAL A 43 -25.14 -1.83 -15.24
CA VAL A 43 -26.29 -2.57 -14.68
C VAL A 43 -26.95 -1.78 -13.55
N ILE A 44 -26.16 -1.20 -12.64
CA ILE A 44 -26.68 -0.36 -11.55
C ILE A 44 -27.35 0.89 -12.11
N GLU A 45 -26.71 1.59 -13.06
CA GLU A 45 -27.28 2.79 -13.71
C GLU A 45 -28.62 2.49 -14.40
N ALA A 46 -28.73 1.35 -15.09
CA ALA A 46 -29.97 0.93 -15.73
C ALA A 46 -31.07 0.60 -14.71
N ALA A 47 -30.73 -0.07 -13.60
CA ALA A 47 -31.67 -0.37 -12.52
C ALA A 47 -32.17 0.92 -11.84
N VAL A 48 -31.28 1.87 -11.58
CA VAL A 48 -31.62 3.20 -11.04
C VAL A 48 -32.55 3.95 -12.00
N ALA A 49 -32.22 3.98 -13.31
CA ALA A 49 -33.06 4.62 -14.31
C ALA A 49 -34.46 3.99 -14.40
N ALA A 50 -34.57 2.66 -14.30
CA ALA A 50 -35.84 1.95 -14.27
C ALA A 50 -36.71 2.36 -13.07
N LEU A 51 -36.15 2.37 -11.85
CA LEU A 51 -36.88 2.78 -10.65
C LEU A 51 -37.34 4.24 -10.70
N VAL A 52 -36.54 5.13 -11.30
CA VAL A 52 -36.92 6.55 -11.48
C VAL A 52 -38.04 6.67 -12.52
N ARG A 53 -37.93 5.99 -13.66
CA ARG A 53 -38.95 6.00 -14.73
C ARG A 53 -40.30 5.47 -14.24
N GLU A 54 -40.27 4.41 -13.44
CA GLU A 54 -41.47 3.78 -12.88
C GLU A 54 -42.02 4.52 -11.64
N GLY A 55 -41.33 5.57 -11.18
CA GLY A 55 -41.74 6.34 -10.00
C GLY A 55 -41.63 5.55 -8.68
N ARG A 56 -40.82 4.48 -8.65
CA ARG A 56 -40.61 3.60 -7.48
C ARG A 56 -39.43 4.00 -6.60
N ALA A 57 -38.64 4.99 -7.01
CA ALA A 57 -37.48 5.48 -6.25
C ALA A 57 -37.85 6.19 -4.91
N ILE A 58 -39.09 6.68 -4.81
CA ILE A 58 -39.66 7.26 -3.58
C ILE A 58 -40.91 6.46 -3.22
N GLU A 59 -40.94 5.92 -2.00
CA GLU A 59 -42.15 5.38 -1.40
C GLU A 59 -43.00 6.54 -0.90
N ARG A 60 -44.29 6.57 -1.27
CA ARG A 60 -45.23 7.63 -0.89
C ARG A 60 -46.66 7.11 -0.79
N SER A 61 -47.50 7.81 -0.03
CA SER A 61 -48.93 7.53 0.04
C SER A 61 -49.70 8.17 -1.12
N ASN A 62 -50.64 7.44 -1.71
CA ASN A 62 -51.47 7.93 -2.83
C ASN A 62 -52.72 8.70 -2.39
N MET A 63 -52.93 8.86 -1.08
CA MET A 63 -54.17 9.41 -0.50
C MET A 63 -54.08 10.91 -0.19
N PHE A 64 -52.94 11.55 -0.47
CA PHE A 64 -52.75 12.98 -0.21
C PHE A 64 -53.57 13.86 -1.16
N THR A 65 -54.40 14.73 -0.60
CA THR A 65 -55.15 15.76 -1.32
C THR A 65 -54.58 17.14 -1.04
N PHE A 66 -54.48 17.97 -2.07
CA PHE A 66 -54.13 19.39 -1.92
C PHE A 66 -55.28 20.25 -2.42
N ASP A 67 -55.74 21.20 -1.62
CA ASP A 67 -56.88 22.08 -1.98
C ASP A 67 -58.11 21.26 -2.43
N ASN A 68 -58.45 20.23 -1.65
CA ASN A 68 -59.52 19.25 -1.92
C ASN A 68 -59.41 18.53 -3.29
N SER A 69 -58.24 18.55 -3.93
CA SER A 69 -58.00 17.90 -5.21
C SER A 69 -56.91 16.83 -5.11
N LEU A 70 -57.28 15.59 -5.42
CA LEU A 70 -56.34 14.49 -5.57
C LEU A 70 -55.36 14.73 -6.72
N ALA A 71 -55.81 15.34 -7.82
CA ALA A 71 -54.95 15.63 -8.96
C ALA A 71 -53.85 16.65 -8.60
N LYS A 72 -54.21 17.73 -7.87
CA LYS A 72 -53.22 18.70 -7.37
C LYS A 72 -52.27 18.05 -6.35
N GLY A 73 -52.79 17.19 -5.46
CA GLY A 73 -52.00 16.44 -4.49
C GLY A 73 -50.97 15.50 -5.14
N ARG A 74 -51.37 14.78 -6.20
CA ARG A 74 -50.46 13.93 -7.00
C ARG A 74 -49.34 14.74 -7.64
N LYS A 75 -49.68 15.85 -8.32
CA LYS A 75 -48.69 16.73 -8.94
C LYS A 75 -47.68 17.27 -7.93
N MET A 76 -48.16 17.76 -6.77
CA MET A 76 -47.28 18.23 -5.71
C MET A 76 -46.36 17.12 -5.18
N SER A 77 -46.90 15.90 -5.01
CA SER A 77 -46.13 14.75 -4.57
C SER A 77 -45.06 14.35 -5.61
N ASP A 78 -45.36 14.44 -6.91
CA ASP A 78 -44.39 14.19 -7.99
C ASP A 78 -43.25 15.22 -7.98
N ASP A 79 -43.56 16.50 -7.85
CA ASP A 79 -42.57 17.57 -7.82
C ASP A 79 -41.67 17.47 -6.58
N LEU A 80 -42.26 17.16 -5.42
CA LEU A 80 -41.50 16.94 -4.19
C LEU A 80 -40.66 15.67 -4.25
N SER A 81 -41.15 14.59 -4.87
CA SER A 81 -40.40 13.34 -5.09
C SER A 81 -39.14 13.62 -5.91
N LYS A 82 -39.24 14.41 -6.98
CA LYS A 82 -38.10 14.82 -7.81
C LYS A 82 -37.09 15.65 -7.03
N LEU A 83 -37.55 16.58 -6.18
CA LEU A 83 -36.67 17.40 -5.35
C LEU A 83 -35.92 16.55 -4.30
N MET A 84 -36.62 15.63 -3.64
CA MET A 84 -36.04 14.70 -2.67
C MET A 84 -34.98 13.80 -3.34
N LEU A 85 -35.28 13.24 -4.51
CA LEU A 85 -34.31 12.43 -5.26
C LEU A 85 -33.09 13.24 -5.68
N ARG A 86 -33.27 14.50 -6.13
CA ARG A 86 -32.14 15.39 -6.44
C ARG A 86 -31.25 15.64 -5.23
N ALA A 87 -31.85 15.90 -4.05
CA ALA A 87 -31.11 16.12 -2.82
C ALA A 87 -30.33 14.85 -2.40
N TYR A 88 -30.97 13.69 -2.45
CA TYR A 88 -30.35 12.41 -2.14
C TYR A 88 -29.20 12.08 -3.10
N ASN A 89 -29.44 12.21 -4.41
CA ASN A 89 -28.45 11.89 -5.44
C ASN A 89 -27.25 12.85 -5.40
N ALA A 90 -27.46 14.13 -5.07
CA ALA A 90 -26.35 15.06 -4.86
C ALA A 90 -25.42 14.59 -3.72
N GLU A 91 -25.99 14.05 -2.64
CA GLU A 91 -25.24 13.50 -1.52
C GLU A 91 -24.55 12.17 -1.88
N ALA A 92 -25.23 11.31 -2.65
CA ALA A 92 -24.65 10.06 -3.16
C ALA A 92 -23.48 10.31 -4.11
N ASP A 93 -23.62 11.21 -5.07
CA ASP A 93 -22.54 11.57 -5.98
C ASP A 93 -21.39 12.28 -5.24
N SER A 94 -21.68 13.02 -4.17
CA SER A 94 -20.65 13.59 -3.30
C SER A 94 -19.89 12.48 -2.57
N ALA A 95 -20.58 11.47 -2.06
CA ALA A 95 -19.99 10.32 -1.39
C ALA A 95 -19.07 9.53 -2.33
N VAL A 96 -19.53 9.22 -3.55
CA VAL A 96 -18.74 8.54 -4.58
C VAL A 96 -17.51 9.36 -4.98
N ARG A 97 -17.66 10.68 -5.21
CA ARG A 97 -16.56 11.57 -5.61
C ARG A 97 -15.48 11.76 -4.55
N SER A 98 -15.87 11.76 -3.28
CA SER A 98 -14.95 11.94 -2.15
C SER A 98 -14.42 10.63 -1.55
N LEU A 99 -14.83 9.48 -2.12
CA LEU A 99 -14.46 8.17 -1.62
C LEU A 99 -12.95 7.95 -1.68
N ARG A 100 -12.40 7.40 -0.60
CA ARG A 100 -11.01 6.96 -0.49
C ARG A 100 -11.00 5.47 -0.16
N ALA A 101 -9.94 4.77 -0.56
CA ALA A 101 -9.73 3.39 -0.19
C ALA A 101 -9.82 3.22 1.35
N GLY A 102 -10.62 2.23 1.79
CA GLY A 102 -10.84 1.94 3.22
C GLY A 102 -11.94 2.75 3.92
N ASN A 103 -12.55 3.76 3.29
CA ASN A 103 -13.55 4.63 3.93
C ASN A 103 -15.02 4.32 3.54
N VAL A 104 -15.30 3.13 3.01
CA VAL A 104 -16.64 2.74 2.51
C VAL A 104 -17.73 2.88 3.58
N GLU A 105 -17.48 2.47 4.82
CA GLU A 105 -18.46 2.55 5.90
C GLU A 105 -18.86 3.98 6.25
N THR A 106 -17.93 4.93 6.14
CA THR A 106 -18.24 6.35 6.34
C THR A 106 -19.16 6.87 5.25
N ALA A 107 -18.94 6.46 4.00
CA ALA A 107 -19.79 6.83 2.87
C ALA A 107 -21.20 6.20 2.99
N LYS A 108 -21.30 4.93 3.39
CA LYS A 108 -22.58 4.25 3.65
C LYS A 108 -23.39 4.93 4.75
N ARG A 109 -22.75 5.26 5.88
CA ARG A 109 -23.39 6.02 6.97
C ARG A 109 -23.87 7.40 6.52
N ARG A 110 -23.14 8.06 5.61
CA ARG A 110 -23.54 9.36 5.06
C ARG A 110 -24.80 9.25 4.21
N LEU A 111 -24.88 8.22 3.36
CA LEU A 111 -26.08 7.91 2.58
C LEU A 111 -27.29 7.60 3.46
N GLU A 112 -27.11 6.77 4.50
CA GLU A 112 -28.21 6.42 5.41
C GLU A 112 -28.72 7.66 6.16
N LYS A 113 -27.83 8.51 6.67
CA LYS A 113 -28.23 9.78 7.30
C LYS A 113 -28.99 10.70 6.35
N SER A 114 -28.61 10.74 5.07
CA SER A 114 -29.32 11.51 4.05
C SER A 114 -30.73 10.97 3.85
N ARG A 115 -30.87 9.65 3.74
CA ARG A 115 -32.16 8.95 3.64
C ARG A 115 -33.05 9.22 4.85
N GLU A 116 -32.51 9.11 6.07
CA GLU A 116 -33.23 9.43 7.32
C GLU A 116 -33.65 10.90 7.39
N ALA A 117 -32.79 11.83 6.97
CA ALA A 117 -33.12 13.25 6.92
C ALA A 117 -34.26 13.55 5.94
N ILE A 118 -34.22 12.93 4.75
CA ILE A 118 -35.29 13.06 3.75
C ILE A 118 -36.59 12.46 4.26
N ALA A 119 -36.55 11.28 4.91
CA ALA A 119 -37.74 10.66 5.50
C ALA A 119 -38.37 11.53 6.60
N ARG A 120 -37.54 12.19 7.44
CA ARG A 120 -38.04 13.14 8.46
C ARG A 120 -38.72 14.35 7.84
N LEU A 121 -38.15 14.93 6.78
CA LEU A 121 -38.75 16.06 6.06
C LEU A 121 -40.02 15.65 5.29
N GLY A 122 -40.06 14.40 4.81
CA GLY A 122 -41.19 13.81 4.08
C GLY A 122 -42.28 13.19 4.95
N ALA A 123 -42.13 13.18 6.28
CA ALA A 123 -42.98 12.43 7.21
C ALA A 123 -44.47 12.79 7.11
N MET A 124 -44.79 14.07 6.91
CA MET A 124 -46.18 14.55 6.79
C MET A 124 -46.92 13.92 5.60
N MET A 125 -46.19 13.59 4.53
CA MET A 125 -46.72 12.98 3.31
C MET A 125 -46.37 11.50 3.19
N GLU A 126 -45.83 10.91 4.26
CA GLU A 126 -45.34 9.53 4.31
C GLU A 126 -44.34 9.21 3.18
N MET A 127 -43.52 10.21 2.80
CA MET A 127 -42.55 10.10 1.71
C MET A 127 -41.17 9.71 2.23
N ARG A 128 -40.55 8.70 1.61
CA ARG A 128 -39.18 8.26 1.91
C ARG A 128 -38.49 7.68 0.68
N ILE A 129 -37.16 7.66 0.69
CA ILE A 129 -36.38 6.96 -0.33
C ILE A 129 -36.66 5.46 -0.21
N ALA A 130 -37.02 4.83 -1.32
CA ALA A 130 -37.29 3.39 -1.37
C ALA A 130 -36.03 2.59 -1.00
N LEU A 131 -36.19 1.48 -0.29
CA LEU A 131 -35.05 0.68 0.15
C LEU A 131 -34.24 0.15 -1.05
N ASP A 132 -34.91 -0.43 -2.04
CA ASP A 132 -34.28 -0.94 -3.27
C ASP A 132 -33.45 0.13 -4.01
N TYR A 133 -33.93 1.39 -4.00
CA TYR A 133 -33.20 2.51 -4.61
C TYR A 133 -31.97 2.90 -3.79
N HIS A 134 -32.09 2.91 -2.46
CA HIS A 134 -30.98 3.16 -1.56
C HIS A 134 -29.90 2.09 -1.72
N ASP A 135 -30.29 0.81 -1.77
CA ASP A 135 -29.38 -0.33 -1.89
C ASP A 135 -28.57 -0.27 -3.18
N LEU A 136 -29.17 0.13 -4.31
CA LEU A 136 -28.44 0.34 -5.57
C LEU A 136 -27.36 1.44 -5.46
N ARG A 137 -27.64 2.52 -4.72
CA ARG A 137 -26.66 3.59 -4.48
C ARG A 137 -25.57 3.16 -3.49
N VAL A 138 -25.89 2.28 -2.55
CA VAL A 138 -24.90 1.64 -1.68
C VAL A 138 -24.00 0.70 -2.50
N GLU A 139 -24.57 -0.12 -3.39
CA GLU A 139 -23.81 -1.01 -4.28
C GLU A 139 -22.84 -0.22 -5.16
N GLU A 140 -23.25 0.94 -5.69
CA GLU A 140 -22.36 1.83 -6.45
C GLU A 140 -21.16 2.33 -5.62
N VAL A 141 -21.40 2.69 -4.36
CA VAL A 141 -20.34 3.12 -3.42
C VAL A 141 -19.39 1.97 -3.11
N GLU A 142 -19.92 0.77 -2.86
CA GLU A 142 -19.12 -0.44 -2.61
C GLU A 142 -18.28 -0.82 -3.84
N LEU A 143 -18.89 -0.85 -5.02
CA LEU A 143 -18.20 -1.12 -6.29
C LEU A 143 -17.06 -0.12 -6.55
N THR A 144 -17.30 1.16 -6.25
CA THR A 144 -16.27 2.20 -6.38
C THR A 144 -15.15 2.01 -5.35
N SER A 145 -15.47 1.62 -4.11
CA SER A 145 -14.49 1.31 -3.07
C SER A 145 -13.58 0.17 -3.48
N ASP A 146 -14.15 -0.93 -3.99
CA ASP A 146 -13.39 -2.12 -4.40
C ASP A 146 -12.38 -1.79 -5.50
N TRP A 147 -12.80 -1.01 -6.49
CA TRP A 147 -11.89 -0.54 -7.53
C TRP A 147 -10.78 0.37 -6.98
N LEU A 148 -11.10 1.30 -6.07
CA LEU A 148 -10.10 2.17 -5.44
C LEU A 148 -9.08 1.37 -4.63
N MET A 149 -9.53 0.33 -3.91
CA MET A 149 -8.65 -0.60 -3.18
C MET A 149 -7.72 -1.34 -4.14
N ARG A 150 -8.27 -1.97 -5.19
CA ARG A 150 -7.44 -2.65 -6.19
C ARG A 150 -6.42 -1.75 -6.86
N LYS A 151 -6.83 -0.54 -7.24
CA LYS A 151 -5.91 0.44 -7.85
C LYS A 151 -4.81 0.88 -6.89
N GLN A 152 -5.11 0.97 -5.59
CA GLN A 152 -4.09 1.24 -4.59
C GLN A 152 -3.11 0.07 -4.47
N GLU A 153 -3.60 -1.17 -4.40
CA GLU A 153 -2.79 -2.38 -4.33
C GLU A 153 -1.86 -2.51 -5.56
N GLU A 154 -2.38 -2.28 -6.77
CA GLU A 154 -1.60 -2.27 -8.01
C GLU A 154 -0.49 -1.21 -7.96
N ARG A 155 -0.82 0.01 -7.52
CA ARG A 155 0.17 1.10 -7.40
C ARG A 155 1.24 0.81 -6.36
N GLU A 156 0.87 0.18 -5.25
CA GLU A 156 1.81 -0.27 -4.22
C GLU A 156 2.71 -1.41 -4.74
N PHE A 157 2.13 -2.38 -5.44
CA PHE A 157 2.87 -3.45 -6.12
C PHE A 157 3.90 -2.88 -7.12
N GLU A 158 3.49 -1.98 -8.02
CA GLU A 158 4.39 -1.37 -8.99
C GLU A 158 5.51 -0.57 -8.31
N ARG A 159 5.21 0.11 -7.19
CA ARG A 159 6.20 0.86 -6.42
C ARG A 159 7.23 -0.07 -5.80
N ASP A 160 6.77 -1.15 -5.17
CA ASP A 160 7.62 -2.13 -4.50
C ASP A 160 8.50 -2.88 -5.54
N GLU A 161 7.92 -3.32 -6.67
CA GLU A 161 8.69 -3.95 -7.76
C GLU A 161 9.73 -2.99 -8.36
N ARG A 162 9.37 -1.71 -8.58
CA ARG A 162 10.34 -0.72 -9.06
C ARG A 162 11.45 -0.47 -8.04
N ALA A 163 11.14 -0.52 -6.75
CA ALA A 163 12.16 -0.40 -5.70
C ALA A 163 13.10 -1.62 -5.71
N ARG A 164 12.55 -2.83 -5.85
CA ARG A 164 13.30 -4.08 -5.96
C ARG A 164 14.25 -4.08 -7.16
N LEU A 165 13.76 -3.73 -8.35
CA LEU A 165 14.57 -3.65 -9.57
C LEU A 165 15.70 -2.61 -9.46
N ARG A 166 15.45 -1.47 -8.81
CA ARG A 166 16.51 -0.48 -8.54
C ARG A 166 17.56 -1.04 -7.58
N GLU A 167 17.14 -1.77 -6.56
CA GLU A 167 18.05 -2.40 -5.60
C GLU A 167 18.90 -3.48 -6.26
N GLU A 168 18.28 -4.37 -7.05
CA GLU A 168 19.00 -5.40 -7.82
C GLU A 168 20.02 -4.79 -8.77
N LYS A 169 19.67 -3.70 -9.45
CA LYS A 169 20.60 -2.97 -10.32
C LYS A 169 21.78 -2.36 -9.55
N ARG A 170 21.54 -1.80 -8.35
CA ARG A 170 22.62 -1.24 -7.52
C ARG A 170 23.56 -2.34 -7.02
N VAL A 171 23.01 -3.46 -6.56
CA VAL A 171 23.81 -4.63 -6.16
C VAL A 171 24.70 -5.10 -7.33
N GLN A 172 24.13 -5.21 -8.54
CA GLN A 172 24.92 -5.61 -9.70
C GLN A 172 26.05 -4.62 -9.99
N GLN A 173 25.75 -3.32 -9.97
CA GLN A 173 26.76 -2.28 -10.19
C GLN A 173 27.87 -2.29 -9.15
N GLU A 174 27.54 -2.57 -7.88
CA GLU A 174 28.54 -2.71 -6.82
C GLU A 174 29.43 -3.94 -7.02
N LEU A 175 28.84 -5.09 -7.34
CA LEU A 175 29.59 -6.32 -7.61
C LEU A 175 30.54 -6.14 -8.79
N ASP A 176 30.05 -5.56 -9.90
CA ASP A 176 30.85 -5.30 -11.10
C ASP A 176 31.99 -4.31 -10.82
N ALA A 177 31.72 -3.21 -10.11
CA ALA A 177 32.73 -2.21 -9.77
C ALA A 177 33.80 -2.78 -8.82
N GLU A 178 33.38 -3.58 -7.85
CA GLU A 178 34.30 -4.27 -6.95
C GLU A 178 35.16 -5.29 -7.69
N ARG A 179 34.57 -6.04 -8.62
CA ARG A 179 35.30 -7.00 -9.46
C ARG A 179 36.37 -6.31 -10.30
N GLU A 180 36.02 -5.17 -10.93
CA GLU A 180 36.97 -4.36 -11.71
C GLU A 180 38.10 -3.79 -10.83
N ARG A 181 37.78 -3.37 -9.60
CA ARG A 181 38.78 -2.90 -8.62
C ARG A 181 39.77 -4.02 -8.26
N LEU A 182 39.25 -5.20 -7.93
CA LEU A 182 40.06 -6.36 -7.57
C LEU A 182 40.94 -6.83 -8.73
N ASP A 183 40.43 -6.83 -9.97
CA ASP A 183 41.22 -7.17 -11.16
C ASP A 183 42.41 -6.23 -11.37
N LYS A 184 42.19 -4.92 -11.21
CA LYS A 184 43.28 -3.92 -11.33
C LYS A 184 44.33 -4.10 -10.23
N GLU A 185 43.90 -4.36 -9.00
CA GLU A 185 44.82 -4.60 -7.88
C GLU A 185 45.62 -5.90 -8.10
N ARG A 186 44.94 -6.97 -8.49
CA ARG A 186 45.55 -8.27 -8.84
C ARG A 186 46.63 -8.10 -9.91
N ALA A 187 46.29 -7.45 -11.04
CA ALA A 187 47.23 -7.24 -12.14
C ALA A 187 48.45 -6.40 -11.72
N LEU A 188 48.28 -5.40 -10.86
CA LEU A 188 49.37 -4.58 -10.33
C LEU A 188 50.32 -5.41 -9.44
N ILE A 189 49.76 -6.24 -8.55
CA ILE A 189 50.56 -7.09 -7.67
C ILE A 189 51.29 -8.16 -8.46
N GLU A 190 50.63 -8.81 -9.42
CA GLU A 190 51.27 -9.78 -10.31
C GLU A 190 52.46 -9.17 -11.08
N GLN A 191 52.30 -7.97 -11.64
CA GLN A 191 53.38 -7.27 -12.32
C GLN A 191 54.55 -6.94 -11.39
N THR A 192 54.26 -6.56 -10.15
CA THR A 192 55.28 -6.27 -9.12
C THR A 192 56.04 -7.53 -8.74
N ILE A 193 55.34 -8.64 -8.48
CA ILE A 193 55.92 -9.95 -8.15
C ILE A 193 56.82 -10.42 -9.30
N GLU A 194 56.35 -10.35 -10.54
CA GLU A 194 57.13 -10.78 -11.71
C GLU A 194 58.42 -9.97 -11.87
N ARG A 195 58.35 -8.65 -11.63
CA ARG A 195 59.53 -7.77 -11.65
C ARG A 195 60.53 -8.14 -10.55
N LEU A 196 60.08 -8.38 -9.33
CA LEU A 196 60.96 -8.78 -8.22
C LEU A 196 61.60 -10.13 -8.50
N ARG A 197 60.83 -11.11 -8.99
CA ARG A 197 61.34 -12.42 -9.39
C ARG A 197 62.38 -12.33 -10.49
N SER A 198 62.21 -11.44 -11.47
CA SER A 198 63.21 -11.20 -12.52
C SER A 198 64.54 -10.63 -11.98
N ASN A 199 64.51 -9.97 -10.82
CA ASN A 199 65.68 -9.47 -10.11
C ASN A 199 66.25 -10.49 -9.10
N GLY A 200 65.65 -11.68 -8.97
CA GLY A 200 66.05 -12.71 -8.01
C GLY A 200 65.54 -12.49 -6.59
N GLU A 201 64.62 -11.54 -6.39
CA GLU A 201 64.00 -11.23 -5.10
C GLU A 201 62.62 -11.89 -5.00
N VAL A 202 62.25 -12.37 -3.80
CA VAL A 202 60.93 -12.94 -3.50
C VAL A 202 60.36 -12.21 -2.31
N ASP A 203 59.11 -11.76 -2.43
CA ASP A 203 58.37 -11.05 -1.38
C ASP A 203 57.14 -11.88 -0.99
N ALA A 204 57.23 -12.53 0.17
CA ALA A 204 56.16 -13.39 0.68
C ALA A 204 54.91 -12.60 1.08
N ASP A 205 55.04 -11.31 1.44
CA ASP A 205 53.89 -10.48 1.82
C ASP A 205 53.07 -10.12 0.57
N LEU A 206 53.74 -9.86 -0.56
CA LEU A 206 53.05 -9.65 -1.84
C LEU A 206 52.33 -10.91 -2.34
N GLU A 207 52.94 -12.10 -2.19
CA GLU A 207 52.30 -13.37 -2.54
C GLU A 207 51.08 -13.66 -1.65
N ALA A 208 51.19 -13.39 -0.34
CA ALA A 208 50.05 -13.52 0.59
C ALA A 208 48.92 -12.55 0.22
N ARG A 209 49.25 -11.30 -0.15
CA ARG A 209 48.27 -10.32 -0.59
C ARG A 209 47.60 -10.71 -1.91
N LEU A 210 48.34 -11.28 -2.86
CA LEU A 210 47.77 -11.82 -4.10
C LEU A 210 46.74 -12.91 -3.79
N SER A 211 47.08 -13.84 -2.90
CA SER A 211 46.15 -14.91 -2.49
C SER A 211 44.89 -14.37 -1.80
N GLN A 212 45.00 -13.29 -1.00
CA GLN A 212 43.84 -12.64 -0.40
C GLN A 212 42.93 -12.00 -1.45
N ILE A 213 43.50 -11.37 -2.48
CA ILE A 213 42.74 -10.79 -3.58
C ILE A 213 42.06 -11.88 -4.42
N ASP A 214 42.75 -12.98 -4.72
CA ASP A 214 42.17 -14.11 -5.45
C ASP A 214 40.96 -14.68 -4.68
N ALA A 215 41.06 -14.84 -3.35
CA ALA A 215 39.94 -15.27 -2.51
C ALA A 215 38.77 -14.25 -2.51
N ALA A 216 39.07 -12.95 -2.49
CA ALA A 216 38.05 -11.89 -2.56
C ALA A 216 37.34 -11.88 -3.92
N ILE A 217 38.07 -12.15 -5.00
CA ILE A 217 37.51 -12.31 -6.35
C ILE A 217 36.57 -13.51 -6.40
N GLU A 218 37.01 -14.68 -5.92
CA GLU A 218 36.18 -15.88 -5.86
C GLU A 218 34.89 -15.63 -5.06
N GLN A 219 34.99 -14.91 -3.94
CA GLN A 219 33.83 -14.55 -3.13
C GLN A 219 32.88 -13.59 -3.87
N ASN A 220 33.40 -12.59 -4.58
CA ASN A 220 32.59 -11.68 -5.39
C ASN A 220 31.88 -12.43 -6.51
N ASP A 221 32.61 -13.27 -7.26
CA ASP A 221 32.09 -14.08 -8.36
C ASP A 221 31.02 -15.07 -7.85
N PHE A 222 31.24 -15.69 -6.69
CA PHE A 222 30.24 -16.54 -6.04
C PHE A 222 28.95 -15.76 -5.74
N ARG A 223 29.05 -14.54 -5.21
CA ARG A 223 27.88 -13.70 -4.90
C ARG A 223 27.18 -13.18 -6.16
N ALA A 224 27.92 -12.91 -7.23
CA ALA A 224 27.36 -12.53 -8.51
C ALA A 224 26.60 -13.70 -9.16
N ALA A 225 27.14 -14.91 -9.08
CA ALA A 225 26.52 -16.11 -9.64
C ALA A 225 25.35 -16.64 -8.79
N ASN A 226 25.45 -16.58 -7.46
CA ASN A 226 24.43 -17.07 -6.55
C ASN A 226 23.51 -15.94 -6.06
N ILE A 227 22.39 -15.75 -6.78
CA ILE A 227 21.36 -14.75 -6.44
C ILE A 227 20.67 -14.99 -5.08
N ARG A 228 20.85 -16.17 -4.47
CA ARG A 228 20.28 -16.51 -3.16
C ARG A 228 21.22 -16.17 -2.00
N ALA A 229 22.50 -15.97 -2.28
CA ALA A 229 23.48 -15.59 -1.26
C ALA A 229 23.32 -14.11 -0.88
N GLY A 230 23.50 -13.82 0.41
CA GLY A 230 23.40 -12.47 0.94
C GLY A 230 23.40 -12.43 2.46
N TYR A 231 22.99 -11.28 2.99
CA TYR A 231 22.91 -11.05 4.42
C TYR A 231 21.46 -10.94 4.86
N VAL A 232 21.06 -11.71 5.86
CA VAL A 232 19.82 -11.52 6.61
C VAL A 232 20.13 -10.57 7.77
N TYR A 233 19.39 -9.48 7.88
CA TYR A 233 19.53 -8.53 8.96
C TYR A 233 18.27 -8.48 9.82
N VAL A 234 18.49 -8.22 11.11
CA VAL A 234 17.43 -7.95 12.09
C VAL A 234 17.71 -6.58 12.69
N ILE A 235 16.75 -5.67 12.54
CA ILE A 235 16.88 -4.28 12.98
C ILE A 235 15.62 -3.83 13.70
N SER A 236 15.72 -2.87 14.61
CA SER A 236 14.56 -2.26 15.28
C SER A 236 14.67 -0.75 15.30
N ASN A 237 13.54 -0.08 15.51
CA ASN A 237 13.50 1.36 15.70
C ASN A 237 12.45 1.69 16.74
N ARG A 238 12.90 1.74 17.99
CA ARG A 238 12.04 1.95 19.15
C ARG A 238 11.24 3.24 19.06
N GLY A 239 11.84 4.31 18.54
CA GLY A 239 11.18 5.62 18.48
C GLY A 239 10.12 5.73 17.38
N ALA A 240 10.24 4.95 16.30
CA ALA A 240 9.25 4.92 15.22
C ALA A 240 8.14 3.89 15.45
N PHE A 241 8.48 2.69 15.94
CA PHE A 241 7.57 1.54 15.97
C PHE A 241 7.29 0.99 17.37
N GLY A 242 8.03 1.42 18.39
CA GLY A 242 7.95 0.89 19.75
C GLY A 242 8.99 -0.20 20.05
N PRO A 243 9.08 -0.65 21.32
CA PRO A 243 10.15 -1.53 21.80
C PRO A 243 10.08 -2.96 21.26
N ASP A 244 8.89 -3.47 20.94
CA ASP A 244 8.66 -4.88 20.57
C ASP A 244 8.35 -5.05 19.08
N VAL A 245 8.99 -4.22 18.24
CA VAL A 245 8.85 -4.29 16.78
C VAL A 245 10.22 -4.40 16.13
N VAL A 246 10.39 -5.45 15.35
CA VAL A 246 11.60 -5.72 14.57
C VAL A 246 11.27 -5.77 13.09
N LYS A 247 12.24 -5.38 12.27
CA LYS A 247 12.28 -5.67 10.84
C LYS A 247 13.27 -6.79 10.59
N ILE A 248 12.81 -7.78 9.85
CA ILE A 248 13.64 -8.88 9.34
C ILE A 248 13.68 -8.73 7.83
N GLY A 249 14.87 -8.60 7.24
CA GLY A 249 15.00 -8.49 5.80
C GLY A 249 16.33 -9.02 5.30
N LEU A 250 16.46 -9.05 3.97
CA LEU A 250 17.68 -9.49 3.30
C LEU A 250 18.31 -8.38 2.46
N THR A 251 19.63 -8.46 2.26
CA THR A 251 20.37 -7.61 1.34
C THR A 251 21.47 -8.40 0.65
N ARG A 252 21.72 -8.08 -0.62
CA ARG A 252 22.83 -8.65 -1.40
C ARG A 252 23.98 -7.67 -1.61
N ARG A 253 23.85 -6.44 -1.09
CA ARG A 253 24.89 -5.40 -1.12
C ARG A 253 26.20 -5.92 -0.53
N LEU A 254 27.32 -5.47 -1.07
CA LEU A 254 28.63 -5.83 -0.54
C LEU A 254 28.76 -5.43 0.93
N GLU A 255 28.35 -4.18 1.24
CA GLU A 255 28.25 -3.63 2.58
C GLU A 255 26.80 -3.64 3.08
N PRO A 256 26.39 -4.59 3.94
CA PRO A 256 25.00 -4.69 4.41
C PRO A 256 24.58 -3.50 5.29
N SER A 257 25.53 -2.85 5.97
CA SER A 257 25.30 -1.67 6.79
C SER A 257 24.75 -0.48 5.99
N ASP A 258 25.19 -0.31 4.73
CA ASP A 258 24.71 0.76 3.87
C ASP A 258 23.21 0.61 3.57
N ARG A 259 22.76 -0.63 3.37
CA ARG A 259 21.32 -0.91 3.20
C ARG A 259 20.51 -0.52 4.43
N VAL A 260 21.00 -0.86 5.63
CA VAL A 260 20.33 -0.49 6.88
C VAL A 260 20.24 1.04 7.03
N ASN A 261 21.33 1.74 6.70
CA ASN A 261 21.37 3.20 6.73
C ASN A 261 20.39 3.84 5.72
N GLU A 262 20.29 3.30 4.50
CA GLU A 262 19.32 3.74 3.49
C GLU A 262 17.87 3.57 3.99
N LEU A 263 17.56 2.46 4.65
CA LEU A 263 16.23 2.20 5.23
C LEU A 263 15.89 3.18 6.35
N GLY A 264 16.89 3.55 7.16
CA GLY A 264 16.78 4.49 8.27
C GLY A 264 16.83 5.97 7.89
N GLY A 265 16.89 6.30 6.59
CA GLY A 265 16.95 7.68 6.10
C GLY A 265 15.62 8.44 6.28
N ALA A 266 15.17 9.16 5.25
CA ALA A 266 14.04 10.08 5.34
C ALA A 266 12.65 9.45 5.69
N SER A 267 12.58 8.14 5.85
CA SER A 267 11.32 7.41 6.07
C SER A 267 10.95 7.26 7.56
N VAL A 268 11.92 7.41 8.47
CA VAL A 268 11.73 7.25 9.92
C VAL A 268 12.47 8.36 10.68
N PRO A 269 11.96 8.78 11.86
CA PRO A 269 12.54 9.90 12.62
C PRO A 269 13.87 9.59 13.31
N PHE A 270 14.19 8.31 13.52
CA PHE A 270 15.40 7.84 14.18
C PHE A 270 16.07 6.77 13.34
N ARG A 271 17.37 6.57 13.50
CA ARG A 271 18.07 5.45 12.84
C ARG A 271 17.62 4.09 13.39
N PHE A 272 17.87 3.04 12.63
CA PHE A 272 17.66 1.67 13.07
C PHE A 272 18.82 1.20 13.95
N ASP A 273 18.48 0.54 15.05
CA ASP A 273 19.42 -0.26 15.83
C ASP A 273 19.60 -1.63 15.14
N VAL A 274 20.84 -2.07 15.00
CA VAL A 274 21.17 -3.36 14.38
C VAL A 274 21.34 -4.43 15.45
N HIS A 275 20.52 -5.48 15.37
CA HIS A 275 20.61 -6.62 16.28
C HIS A 275 21.52 -7.70 15.74
N THR A 276 21.44 -8.00 14.44
CA THR A 276 22.37 -8.92 13.80
C THR A 276 22.37 -8.72 12.29
N ILE A 277 23.50 -9.06 11.67
CA ILE A 277 23.68 -9.19 10.22
C ILE A 277 24.37 -10.53 10.01
N TYR A 278 23.67 -11.46 9.37
CA TYR A 278 24.12 -12.84 9.20
C TYR A 278 24.26 -13.16 7.71
N PHE A 279 25.47 -13.53 7.29
CA PHE A 279 25.71 -14.01 5.92
C PHE A 279 25.19 -15.43 5.76
N SER A 280 24.48 -15.69 4.67
CA SER A 280 24.00 -17.01 4.28
C SER A 280 24.15 -17.21 2.77
N GLU A 281 24.56 -18.42 2.37
CA GLU A 281 24.59 -18.84 0.97
C GLU A 281 23.17 -19.01 0.37
N ASP A 282 22.16 -19.15 1.24
CA ASP A 282 20.73 -19.18 0.89
C ASP A 282 19.93 -18.27 1.84
N ALA A 283 20.26 -16.98 1.81
CA ALA A 283 19.59 -15.95 2.60
C ALA A 283 18.10 -15.84 2.28
N VAL A 284 17.69 -16.17 1.04
CA VAL A 284 16.29 -16.15 0.60
C VAL A 284 15.47 -17.20 1.36
N THR A 285 15.93 -18.44 1.45
CA THR A 285 15.22 -19.47 2.23
C THR A 285 15.15 -19.08 3.70
N LEU A 286 16.27 -18.65 4.28
CA LEU A 286 16.35 -18.29 5.69
C LEU A 286 15.36 -17.16 6.05
N GLU A 287 15.34 -16.10 5.24
CA GLU A 287 14.43 -14.97 5.44
C GLU A 287 12.96 -15.36 5.28
N THR A 288 12.63 -16.14 4.26
CA THR A 288 11.26 -16.64 4.04
C THR A 288 10.77 -17.50 5.20
N GLU A 289 11.65 -18.33 5.78
CA GLU A 289 11.31 -19.13 6.95
C GLU A 289 11.05 -18.29 8.20
N LEU A 290 11.86 -17.26 8.43
CA LEU A 290 11.65 -16.31 9.53
C LEU A 290 10.34 -15.56 9.35
N HIS A 291 10.07 -15.04 8.15
CA HIS A 291 8.80 -14.36 7.86
C HIS A 291 7.60 -15.26 8.07
N ARG A 292 7.68 -16.53 7.64
CA ARG A 292 6.62 -17.51 7.89
C ARG A 292 6.41 -17.77 9.38
N HIS A 293 7.49 -17.85 10.17
CA HIS A 293 7.41 -18.05 11.61
C HIS A 293 6.70 -16.87 12.32
N PHE A 294 6.97 -15.64 11.87
CA PHE A 294 6.40 -14.42 12.47
C PHE A 294 5.16 -13.88 11.75
N ALA A 295 4.63 -14.55 10.73
CA ALA A 295 3.55 -14.04 9.88
C ALA A 295 2.29 -13.62 10.65
N THR A 296 1.87 -14.40 11.65
CA THR A 296 0.72 -14.08 12.51
C THR A 296 0.95 -12.85 13.38
N ARG A 297 2.22 -12.45 13.56
CA ARG A 297 2.68 -11.30 14.32
C ARG A 297 3.14 -10.15 13.41
N ALA A 298 2.86 -10.18 12.11
CA ALA A 298 3.19 -9.08 11.22
C ALA A 298 2.48 -7.78 11.65
N LEU A 299 3.23 -6.67 11.70
CA LEU A 299 2.73 -5.34 12.03
C LEU A 299 1.72 -4.86 10.98
N ASN A 300 1.99 -5.13 9.71
CA ASN A 300 1.10 -4.80 8.61
C ASN A 300 0.47 -6.07 8.03
N GLN A 301 -0.76 -6.36 8.45
CA GLN A 301 -1.54 -7.50 7.97
C GLN A 301 -2.15 -7.29 6.57
N ALA A 302 -2.24 -6.03 6.12
CA ALA A 302 -2.80 -5.69 4.81
C ALA A 302 -1.77 -5.84 3.67
N ASN A 303 -0.49 -5.57 3.95
CA ASN A 303 0.60 -5.69 2.99
C ASN A 303 1.74 -6.56 3.56
N PRO A 304 1.79 -7.87 3.22
CA PRO A 304 2.77 -8.79 3.76
C PRO A 304 4.21 -8.53 3.28
N ARG A 305 4.41 -7.67 2.26
CA ARG A 305 5.75 -7.22 1.84
C ARG A 305 6.37 -6.22 2.80
N LYS A 306 5.61 -5.72 3.78
CA LYS A 306 6.14 -4.87 4.85
C LYS A 306 6.56 -5.75 6.02
N GLU A 307 7.82 -6.14 6.00
CA GLU A 307 8.43 -7.18 6.84
C GLU A 307 8.76 -6.70 8.26
N PHE A 308 7.80 -6.05 8.91
CA PHE A 308 7.86 -5.65 10.32
C PHE A 308 7.00 -6.59 11.13
N PHE A 309 7.50 -7.02 12.29
CA PHE A 309 6.86 -8.03 13.14
C PHE A 309 6.86 -7.59 14.59
N PHE A 310 5.78 -7.89 15.30
CA PHE A 310 5.69 -7.82 16.75
C PHE A 310 6.49 -8.97 17.36
N ALA A 311 7.76 -8.70 17.63
CA ALA A 311 8.69 -9.64 18.25
C ALA A 311 9.85 -8.86 18.87
N THR A 312 10.46 -9.45 19.89
CA THR A 312 11.70 -8.95 20.47
C THR A 312 12.91 -9.46 19.69
N PRO A 313 14.05 -8.76 19.73
CA PRO A 313 15.30 -9.28 19.16
C PRO A 313 15.67 -10.66 19.71
N ALA A 314 15.45 -10.89 21.02
CA ALA A 314 15.71 -12.17 21.67
C ALA A 314 14.92 -13.33 21.05
N GLU A 315 13.62 -13.14 20.79
CA GLU A 315 12.80 -14.16 20.11
C GLU A 315 13.30 -14.46 18.70
N VAL A 316 13.71 -13.42 17.95
CA VAL A 316 14.28 -13.64 16.61
C VAL A 316 15.61 -14.40 16.70
N ARG A 317 16.44 -14.10 17.71
CA ARG A 317 17.70 -14.82 17.95
C ARG A 317 17.46 -16.30 18.15
N GLU A 318 16.50 -16.67 19.00
CA GLU A 318 16.21 -18.08 19.29
C GLU A 318 15.83 -18.85 18.04
N VAL A 319 14.93 -18.29 17.23
CA VAL A 319 14.51 -18.91 15.96
C VAL A 319 15.67 -18.97 14.98
N LEU A 320 16.46 -17.91 14.87
CA LEU A 320 17.61 -17.86 13.98
C LEU A 320 18.66 -18.91 14.37
N MET A 321 19.00 -19.03 15.66
CA MET A 321 19.94 -20.01 16.19
C MET A 321 19.50 -21.46 15.93
N GLN A 322 18.19 -21.77 16.03
CA GLN A 322 17.67 -23.09 15.68
C GLN A 322 17.89 -23.46 14.21
N LYS A 323 18.01 -22.45 13.34
CA LYS A 323 18.16 -22.62 11.89
C LYS A 323 19.62 -22.66 11.44
N VAL A 324 20.47 -21.80 12.00
CA VAL A 324 21.86 -21.62 11.55
C VAL A 324 22.91 -22.18 12.51
N GLY A 325 22.50 -22.59 13.72
CA GLY A 325 23.35 -23.21 14.74
C GLY A 325 24.20 -22.21 15.54
N ALA A 326 24.91 -21.29 14.88
CA ALA A 326 25.78 -20.32 15.53
C ALA A 326 25.63 -18.92 14.93
N LEU A 327 25.62 -17.91 15.81
CA LEU A 327 25.63 -16.48 15.45
C LEU A 327 26.92 -15.86 15.94
N LEU A 328 27.59 -15.15 15.04
CA LEU A 328 28.89 -14.52 15.30
C LEU A 328 28.73 -13.26 16.16
N GLU A 329 27.76 -12.42 15.81
CA GLU A 329 27.44 -11.18 16.53
C GLU A 329 25.92 -11.02 16.67
N PHE A 330 25.48 -10.79 17.91
CA PHE A 330 24.08 -10.49 18.22
C PHE A 330 23.98 -9.48 19.36
N ARG A 331 23.22 -8.40 19.15
CA ARG A 331 22.88 -7.40 20.17
C ARG A 331 21.41 -7.54 20.54
N GLU A 332 21.15 -7.84 21.81
CA GLU A 332 19.79 -8.06 22.28
C GLU A 332 19.05 -6.74 22.57
N GLU A 333 19.75 -5.78 23.16
CA GLU A 333 19.17 -4.48 23.50
C GLU A 333 19.37 -3.47 22.37
N ALA A 334 18.32 -2.69 22.09
CA ALA A 334 18.38 -1.53 21.19
C ALA A 334 18.92 -0.32 21.96
N GLU A 335 19.99 0.31 21.45
CA GLU A 335 20.59 1.49 22.10
C GLU A 335 19.61 2.68 22.04
N ALA A 336 18.94 2.86 20.90
CA ALA A 336 17.92 3.88 20.70
C ALA A 336 18.36 5.29 21.15
N THR A 337 19.64 5.62 20.96
CA THR A 337 20.30 6.79 21.54
C THR A 337 19.59 8.10 21.23
N GLU A 338 19.28 8.36 19.94
CA GLU A 338 18.58 9.58 19.51
C GLU A 338 17.17 9.68 20.11
N TYR A 339 16.48 8.55 20.25
CA TYR A 339 15.16 8.48 20.87
C TYR A 339 15.22 8.81 22.36
N LEU A 340 16.16 8.21 23.10
CA LEU A 340 16.33 8.45 24.54
C LEU A 340 16.77 9.91 24.83
N GLN A 341 17.56 10.51 23.96
CA GLN A 341 17.90 11.93 24.04
C GLN A 341 16.69 12.84 23.79
N SER A 342 15.75 12.40 22.96
CA SER A 342 14.59 13.20 22.54
C SER A 342 13.40 13.11 23.49
N VAL A 343 13.14 11.92 24.07
CA VAL A 343 11.90 11.63 24.82
C VAL A 343 11.66 12.60 25.99
N GLY A 344 12.73 13.02 26.67
CA GLY A 344 12.64 13.97 27.79
C GLY A 344 12.28 15.40 27.38
N ALA A 345 12.47 15.76 26.10
CA ALA A 345 12.18 17.09 25.56
C ALA A 345 10.80 17.17 24.87
N TRP A 346 10.05 16.06 24.83
CA TRP A 346 8.75 16.04 24.16
C TRP A 346 7.69 16.82 24.94
N PRO A 347 6.76 17.51 24.24
CA PRO A 347 5.66 18.20 24.91
C PRO A 347 4.80 17.17 25.65
N THR A 348 4.45 17.49 26.89
CA THR A 348 3.53 16.68 27.69
C THR A 348 2.23 16.51 26.92
N ARG A 349 1.89 15.28 26.54
CA ARG A 349 0.62 15.01 25.86
C ARG A 349 -0.52 15.34 26.83
N VAL A 350 -1.29 16.39 26.53
CA VAL A 350 -2.57 16.65 27.19
C VAL A 350 -3.53 15.59 26.66
N VAL A 351 -3.73 14.54 27.45
CA VAL A 351 -4.78 13.55 27.16
C VAL A 351 -6.11 14.26 27.38
N PRO A 352 -7.01 14.35 26.37
CA PRO A 352 -8.36 14.81 26.63
C PRO A 352 -8.99 13.82 27.61
N MET A 353 -9.44 14.29 28.77
CA MET A 353 -10.28 13.47 29.63
C MET A 353 -11.54 13.10 28.83
N SER A 354 -11.71 11.79 28.62
CA SER A 354 -12.84 11.17 27.92
C SER A 354 -14.16 11.43 28.63
#